data_AF-A0A1Y1KCT7-F1
#
_entry.id   AF-A0A1Y1KCT7-F1
#
_cell.length_a   1.000
_cell.length_b   1.000
_cell.length_c   1.000
_cell.angle_alpha   90.00
_cell.angle_beta   90.00
_cell.angle_gamma   90.00
#
_symmetry.space_group_name_H-M   'P 1'
#
loop_
_entity.id
_entity.type
_entity.pdbx_description
1 polymer ?
#
loop_
_entity_poly.entity_id
_entity_poly.type
_entity_poly.pdbx_seq_one_letter_code
_entity_poly.pdbx_strand_id
1 'polypeptide(L)'
;NSIKPLLQSRNSGVVVSVTRCYLEIGTLEYVKLAIGPLIALLRGAQDIQQLALYNIVSVCLKRPKDFVKYATHFLVRATDPAPVRELKLEVLTLIFPHSPLHIKSLILKELEHFSQSSNKALVLEAVRAIGRCAQSDAKTAPRCLKLLLSQTTSLDGTSTAESLTVIRHLIQQDPEG
;
A
#
# COMPACT_ATOMS: atom_id res chain seq x y z
N ASN A 1 -17.67 20.63 13.79
CA ASN A 1 -16.79 20.51 14.99
C ASN A 1 -17.27 19.52 16.04
N SER A 2 -18.57 19.28 16.21
CA SER A 2 -19.11 18.47 17.31
C SER A 2 -18.65 17.00 17.33
N ILE A 3 -18.35 16.39 16.16
CA ILE A 3 -17.94 14.99 16.08
C ILE A 3 -16.42 14.77 16.20
N LYS A 4 -15.60 15.84 16.24
CA LYS A 4 -14.14 15.73 16.35
C LYS A 4 -13.66 14.94 17.58
N PRO A 5 -14.22 15.14 18.79
CA PRO A 5 -13.81 14.36 19.96
C PRO A 5 -14.06 12.86 19.82
N LEU A 6 -15.02 12.46 18.98
CA LEU A 6 -15.40 11.05 18.80
C LEU A 6 -14.30 10.22 18.10
N LEU A 7 -13.32 10.86 17.45
CA LEU A 7 -12.12 10.19 16.95
C LEU A 7 -11.24 9.58 18.05
N GLN A 8 -11.41 10.00 19.31
CA GLN A 8 -10.71 9.45 20.47
C GLN A 8 -11.54 8.38 21.20
N SER A 9 -12.67 7.95 20.61
CA SER A 9 -13.51 6.91 21.19
C SER A 9 -12.76 5.59 21.33
N ARG A 10 -13.03 4.85 22.40
CA ARG A 10 -12.56 3.46 22.57
C ARG A 10 -13.25 2.47 21.64
N ASN A 11 -14.38 2.87 21.04
CA ASN A 11 -15.11 2.05 20.09
C ASN A 11 -14.59 2.31 18.67
N SER A 12 -13.99 1.30 18.05
CA SER A 12 -13.44 1.36 16.69
C SER A 12 -14.50 1.72 15.65
N GLY A 13 -15.74 1.24 15.81
CA GLY A 13 -16.87 1.60 14.95
C GLY A 13 -17.19 3.09 14.99
N VAL A 14 -17.09 3.73 16.15
CA VAL A 14 -17.28 5.20 16.26
C VAL A 14 -16.19 5.95 15.50
N VAL A 15 -14.92 5.54 15.66
CA VAL A 15 -13.79 6.16 14.95
C VAL A 15 -13.94 6.01 13.42
N VAL A 16 -14.33 4.82 12.96
CA VAL A 16 -14.56 4.54 11.54
C VAL A 16 -15.73 5.35 10.98
N SER A 17 -16.86 5.43 11.70
CA SER A 17 -18.02 6.22 11.27
C SER A 17 -17.69 7.71 11.13
N VAL A 18 -16.95 8.27 12.09
CA VAL A 18 -16.49 9.68 12.03
C VAL A 18 -15.53 9.88 10.85
N THR A 19 -14.65 8.92 10.60
CA THR A 19 -13.73 8.96 9.45
C THR A 19 -14.48 8.98 8.12
N ARG A 20 -15.48 8.11 7.96
CA ARG A 20 -16.32 8.07 6.75
C ARG A 20 -17.10 9.36 6.55
N CYS A 21 -17.68 9.90 7.62
CA CYS A 21 -18.33 11.22 7.59
C CYS A 21 -17.36 12.31 7.11
N TYR A 22 -16.12 12.34 7.60
CA TYR A 22 -15.12 13.28 7.11
C TYR A 22 -14.73 13.05 5.65
N LEU A 23 -14.71 11.80 5.17
CA LEU A 23 -14.44 11.49 3.77
C LEU A 23 -15.57 11.96 2.85
N GLU A 24 -16.82 11.82 3.26
CA GLU A 24 -18.00 12.12 2.42
C GLU A 24 -18.31 13.61 2.38
N ILE A 25 -18.32 14.28 3.54
CA ILE A 25 -18.81 15.67 3.67
C ILE A 25 -17.82 16.62 4.34
N GLY A 26 -16.64 16.12 4.74
CA GLY A 26 -15.62 16.91 5.44
C GLY A 26 -14.64 17.64 4.53
N THR A 27 -13.88 18.59 5.11
CA THR A 27 -12.74 19.21 4.44
C THR A 27 -11.51 18.31 4.50
N LEU A 28 -10.51 18.57 3.65
CA LEU A 28 -9.24 17.83 3.68
C LEU A 28 -8.52 17.92 5.04
N GLU A 29 -8.72 19.00 5.80
CA GLU A 29 -8.15 19.14 7.14
C GLU A 29 -8.88 18.26 8.17
N TYR A 30 -10.20 18.08 8.05
CA TYR A 30 -10.92 17.13 8.90
C TYR A 30 -10.54 15.68 8.58
N VAL A 31 -10.39 15.34 7.30
CA VAL A 31 -9.90 14.03 6.87
C VAL A 31 -8.53 13.73 7.48
N LYS A 32 -7.62 14.72 7.52
CA LYS A 32 -6.30 14.58 8.13
C LYS A 32 -6.36 14.22 9.62
N LEU A 33 -7.36 14.72 10.36
CA LEU A 33 -7.51 14.40 11.79
C LEU A 33 -7.78 12.92 12.05
N ALA A 34 -8.38 12.20 11.10
CA ALA A 34 -8.70 10.78 11.23
C ALA A 34 -7.47 9.86 11.09
N ILE A 35 -6.35 10.34 10.54
CA ILE A 35 -5.17 9.53 10.23
C ILE A 35 -4.58 8.89 11.50
N GLY A 36 -4.26 9.70 12.52
CA GLY A 36 -3.68 9.19 13.77
C GLY A 36 -4.57 8.14 14.47
N PRO A 37 -5.87 8.42 14.67
CA PRO A 37 -6.83 7.44 15.17
C PRO A 37 -6.88 6.15 14.37
N LEU A 38 -6.92 6.22 13.03
CA LEU A 38 -6.92 5.02 12.19
C LEU A 38 -5.64 4.20 12.35
N ILE A 39 -4.47 4.84 12.39
CA ILE A 39 -3.20 4.15 12.65
C ILE A 39 -3.23 3.45 14.02
N ALA A 40 -3.82 4.09 15.03
CA ALA A 40 -3.93 3.50 16.36
C ALA A 40 -4.77 2.20 16.36
N LEU A 41 -5.80 2.10 15.51
CA LEU A 41 -6.64 0.90 15.37
C LEU A 41 -5.89 -0.31 14.80
N LEU A 42 -4.75 -0.11 14.12
CA LEU A 42 -3.93 -1.23 13.61
C LEU A 42 -3.32 -2.10 14.72
N ARG A 43 -3.36 -1.64 15.97
CA ARG A 43 -2.94 -2.40 17.16
C ARG A 43 -4.05 -3.23 17.77
N GLY A 44 -5.27 -3.15 17.23
CA GLY A 44 -6.43 -3.90 17.69
C GLY A 44 -6.44 -5.35 17.25
N ALA A 45 -7.58 -6.02 17.46
CA ALA A 45 -7.83 -7.36 16.93
C ALA A 45 -7.83 -7.37 15.40
N GLN A 46 -7.66 -8.56 14.80
CA GLN A 46 -7.46 -8.75 13.36
C GLN A 46 -8.62 -8.20 12.50
N ASP A 47 -9.86 -8.38 12.96
CA ASP A 47 -11.08 -7.85 12.32
C ASP A 47 -11.08 -6.31 12.33
N ILE A 48 -10.71 -5.70 13.45
CA ILE A 48 -10.57 -4.25 13.59
C ILE A 48 -9.43 -3.73 12.71
N GLN A 49 -8.31 -4.46 12.64
CA GLN A 49 -7.16 -4.09 11.81
C GLN A 49 -7.53 -4.07 10.33
N GLN A 50 -8.21 -5.11 9.83
CA GLN A 50 -8.66 -5.17 8.44
C GLN A 50 -9.64 -4.03 8.12
N LEU A 51 -10.62 -3.78 9.00
CA LEU A 51 -11.55 -2.66 8.84
C LEU A 51 -10.83 -1.31 8.85
N ALA A 52 -9.86 -1.12 9.73
CA ALA A 52 -9.06 0.09 9.80
C ALA A 52 -8.24 0.29 8.52
N LEU A 53 -7.58 -0.76 8.02
CA LEU A 53 -6.81 -0.72 6.77
C LEU A 53 -7.67 -0.32 5.57
N TYR A 54 -8.89 -0.84 5.46
CA TYR A 54 -9.83 -0.46 4.40
C TYR A 54 -10.13 1.06 4.41
N ASN A 55 -10.41 1.61 5.60
CA ASN A 55 -10.64 3.04 5.75
C ASN A 55 -9.34 3.85 5.55
N ILE A 56 -8.18 3.31 5.95
CA ILE A 56 -6.87 3.93 5.67
C ILE A 56 -6.64 4.05 4.18
N VAL A 57 -6.90 3.02 3.36
CA VAL A 57 -6.79 3.11 1.90
C VAL A 57 -7.65 4.26 1.36
N SER A 58 -8.90 4.35 1.82
CA SER A 58 -9.83 5.41 1.41
C SER A 58 -9.33 6.82 1.76
N VAL A 59 -8.75 7.00 2.95
CA VAL A 59 -8.13 8.26 3.38
C VAL A 59 -6.83 8.53 2.63
N CYS A 60 -6.03 7.49 2.37
CA CYS A 60 -4.74 7.55 1.68
C CYS A 60 -4.91 8.01 0.23
N LEU A 61 -5.95 7.57 -0.47
CA LEU A 61 -6.29 8.06 -1.82
C LEU A 61 -6.44 9.59 -1.88
N LYS A 62 -6.95 10.23 -0.82
CA LYS A 62 -7.07 11.69 -0.74
C LYS A 62 -5.82 12.38 -0.21
N ARG A 63 -5.10 11.75 0.72
CA ARG A 63 -3.97 12.35 1.47
C ARG A 63 -2.77 11.42 1.61
N PRO A 64 -2.16 10.95 0.49
CA PRO A 64 -1.14 9.91 0.55
C PRO A 64 0.16 10.38 1.23
N LYS A 65 0.53 11.66 1.03
CA LYS A 65 1.71 12.30 1.68
C LYS A 65 1.68 12.21 3.20
N ASP A 66 0.50 12.33 3.82
CA ASP A 66 0.36 12.33 5.27
C ASP A 66 0.59 10.93 5.88
N PHE A 67 0.55 9.87 5.07
CA PHE A 67 0.82 8.49 5.49
C PHE A 67 2.28 8.05 5.36
N VAL A 68 3.13 8.81 4.65
CA VAL A 68 4.54 8.44 4.41
C VAL A 68 5.29 8.17 5.72
N LYS A 69 5.06 8.98 6.76
CA LYS A 69 5.67 8.81 8.08
C LYS A 69 5.25 7.52 8.81
N TYR A 70 4.19 6.86 8.35
CA TYR A 70 3.68 5.61 8.91
C TYR A 70 4.01 4.38 8.06
N ALA A 71 4.83 4.51 6.99
CA ALA A 71 5.13 3.43 6.05
C ALA A 71 5.45 2.08 6.71
N THR A 72 6.20 2.08 7.80
CA THR A 72 6.59 0.87 8.55
C THR A 72 5.41 0.09 9.14
N HIS A 73 4.26 0.72 9.39
CA HIS A 73 3.05 0.06 9.88
C HIS A 73 2.37 -0.80 8.80
N PHE A 74 2.70 -0.53 7.53
CA PHE A 74 2.12 -1.21 6.38
C PHE A 74 3.05 -2.26 5.76
N LEU A 75 4.23 -2.51 6.36
CA LEU A 75 5.06 -3.63 5.94
C LEU A 75 4.31 -4.95 6.18
N VAL A 76 4.38 -5.82 5.18
CA VAL A 76 3.66 -7.08 5.14
C VAL A 76 4.42 -8.10 5.99
N ARG A 77 3.68 -8.97 6.68
CA ARG A 77 4.26 -10.08 7.43
C ARG A 77 3.85 -11.39 6.77
N ALA A 78 4.69 -12.42 6.88
CA ALA A 78 4.37 -13.75 6.37
C ALA A 78 3.10 -14.34 7.01
N THR A 79 2.77 -13.93 8.24
CA THR A 79 1.57 -14.32 8.99
C THR A 79 0.33 -13.49 8.66
N ASP A 80 0.44 -12.44 7.84
CA ASP A 80 -0.71 -11.60 7.52
C ASP A 80 -1.71 -12.39 6.65
N PRO A 81 -3.00 -12.39 7.01
CA PRO A 81 -4.04 -12.96 6.17
C PRO A 81 -4.13 -12.18 4.86
N ALA A 82 -4.57 -12.84 3.78
CA ALA A 82 -4.57 -12.24 2.43
C ALA A 82 -5.24 -10.85 2.37
N PRO A 83 -6.44 -10.61 2.96
CA PRO A 83 -7.07 -9.29 2.90
C PRO A 83 -6.26 -8.18 3.58
N VAL A 84 -5.57 -8.48 4.68
CA VAL A 84 -4.71 -7.52 5.38
C VAL A 84 -3.49 -7.19 4.54
N ARG A 85 -2.89 -8.22 3.93
CA ARG A 85 -1.73 -8.07 3.05
C ARG A 85 -2.05 -7.25 1.81
N GLU A 86 -3.16 -7.53 1.13
CA GLU A 86 -3.62 -6.76 -0.03
C GLU A 86 -3.77 -5.27 0.32
N LEU A 87 -4.45 -4.96 1.42
CA LEU A 87 -4.66 -3.58 1.86
C LEU A 87 -3.35 -2.88 2.25
N LYS A 88 -2.41 -3.59 2.90
CA LYS A 88 -1.09 -3.07 3.23
C LYS A 88 -0.29 -2.73 1.98
N LEU A 89 -0.24 -3.64 1.01
CA LEU A 89 0.43 -3.41 -0.28
C LEU A 89 -0.20 -2.24 -1.02
N GLU A 90 -1.52 -2.10 -0.98
CA GLU A 90 -2.23 -0.97 -1.56
C GLU A 90 -1.75 0.37 -0.96
N VAL A 91 -1.73 0.48 0.37
CA VAL A 91 -1.23 1.68 1.05
C VAL A 91 0.22 1.96 0.68
N LEU A 92 1.10 0.94 0.68
CA LEU A 92 2.51 1.11 0.30
C LEU A 92 2.66 1.65 -1.11
N THR A 93 1.88 1.15 -2.07
CA THR A 93 1.92 1.64 -3.46
C THR A 93 1.36 3.05 -3.60
N LEU A 94 0.33 3.43 -2.82
CA LEU A 94 -0.23 4.79 -2.82
C LEU A 94 0.74 5.83 -2.24
N ILE A 95 1.50 5.49 -1.19
CA ILE A 95 2.46 6.43 -0.58
C ILE A 95 3.80 6.48 -1.32
N PHE A 96 4.11 5.48 -2.15
CA PHE A 96 5.39 5.34 -2.85
C PHE A 96 5.83 6.60 -3.62
N PRO A 97 5.02 7.20 -4.51
CA PRO A 97 5.44 8.38 -5.27
C PRO A 97 5.74 9.61 -4.39
N HIS A 98 5.17 9.64 -3.18
CA HIS A 98 5.33 10.73 -2.22
C HIS A 98 6.45 10.51 -1.21
N SER A 99 7.09 9.33 -1.25
CA SER A 99 8.06 8.90 -0.26
C SER A 99 9.47 9.39 -0.58
N PRO A 100 10.28 9.73 0.44
CA PRO A 100 11.71 9.98 0.24
C PRO A 100 12.45 8.69 -0.17
N LEU A 101 13.64 8.84 -0.75
CA LEU A 101 14.46 7.75 -1.30
C LEU A 101 14.69 6.56 -0.36
N HIS A 102 14.86 6.82 0.94
CA HIS A 102 15.06 5.77 1.94
C HIS A 102 13.80 4.92 2.16
N ILE A 103 12.61 5.54 2.18
CA ILE A 103 11.33 4.82 2.28
C ILE A 103 11.02 4.09 0.98
N LYS A 104 11.26 4.71 -0.19
CA LYS A 104 11.13 4.00 -1.48
C LYS A 104 12.00 2.75 -1.53
N SER A 105 13.24 2.85 -1.05
CA SER A 105 14.16 1.72 -0.98
C SER A 105 13.71 0.63 0.00
N LEU A 106 13.14 1.02 1.15
CA LEU A 106 12.55 0.09 2.10
C LEU A 106 11.39 -0.69 1.47
N ILE A 107 10.46 0.01 0.81
CA ILE A 107 9.31 -0.61 0.15
C ILE A 107 9.77 -1.58 -0.94
N LEU A 108 10.67 -1.15 -1.84
CA LEU A 108 11.14 -2.03 -2.91
C LEU A 108 11.88 -3.27 -2.39
N LYS A 109 12.68 -3.14 -1.32
CA LYS A 109 13.37 -4.27 -0.71
C LYS A 109 12.38 -5.28 -0.11
N GLU A 110 11.32 -4.79 0.52
CA GLU A 110 10.24 -5.64 1.04
C GLU A 110 9.53 -6.39 -0.09
N LEU A 111 9.16 -5.70 -1.17
CA LEU A 111 8.50 -6.31 -2.31
C LEU A 111 9.40 -7.32 -3.04
N GLU A 112 10.69 -7.01 -3.19
CA GLU A 112 11.68 -7.92 -3.75
C GLU A 112 11.78 -9.21 -2.92
N HIS A 113 11.86 -9.09 -1.59
CA HIS A 113 11.85 -10.26 -0.71
C HIS A 113 10.59 -11.12 -0.91
N PHE A 114 9.41 -10.52 -1.00
CA PHE A 114 8.16 -11.27 -1.19
C PHE A 114 7.96 -11.82 -2.60
N SER A 115 8.58 -11.22 -3.61
CA SER A 115 8.59 -11.76 -4.98
C SER A 115 9.35 -13.10 -5.09
N GLN A 116 10.15 -13.45 -4.09
CA GLN A 116 10.90 -14.71 -3.99
C GLN A 116 10.30 -15.69 -2.96
N SER A 117 9.07 -15.42 -2.49
CA SER A 117 8.39 -16.28 -1.51
C SER A 117 7.92 -17.60 -2.14
N SER A 118 7.81 -18.65 -1.32
CA SER A 118 7.17 -19.91 -1.72
C SER A 118 5.65 -19.79 -1.92
N ASN A 119 5.02 -18.74 -1.37
CA ASN A 119 3.61 -18.48 -1.55
C ASN A 119 3.35 -17.78 -2.89
N LYS A 120 2.83 -18.53 -3.87
CA LYS A 120 2.54 -18.01 -5.22
C LYS A 120 1.63 -16.78 -5.23
N ALA A 121 0.61 -16.72 -4.37
CA ALA A 121 -0.27 -15.55 -4.32
C ALA A 121 0.49 -14.30 -3.87
N LEU A 122 1.36 -14.45 -2.87
CA LEU A 122 2.22 -13.36 -2.37
C LEU A 122 3.23 -12.89 -3.43
N VAL A 123 3.79 -13.82 -4.20
CA VAL A 123 4.68 -13.48 -5.32
C VAL A 123 3.93 -12.61 -6.34
N LEU A 124 2.73 -13.01 -6.76
CA LEU A 124 1.93 -12.25 -7.73
C LEU A 124 1.59 -10.85 -7.21
N GLU A 125 1.16 -10.75 -5.95
CA GLU A 125 0.85 -9.46 -5.31
C GLU A 125 2.07 -8.54 -5.23
N ALA A 126 3.24 -9.08 -4.88
CA ALA A 126 4.48 -8.32 -4.79
C ALA A 126 4.95 -7.83 -6.18
N VAL A 127 4.92 -8.70 -7.20
CA VAL A 127 5.27 -8.34 -8.58
C VAL A 127 4.36 -7.24 -9.12
N ARG A 128 3.04 -7.35 -8.89
CA ARG A 128 2.06 -6.30 -9.25
C ARG A 128 2.35 -4.99 -8.52
N ALA A 129 2.66 -5.05 -7.23
CA ALA A 129 2.99 -3.86 -6.45
C ALA A 129 4.26 -3.16 -6.97
N ILE A 130 5.30 -3.92 -7.38
CA ILE A 130 6.51 -3.36 -8.03
C ILE A 130 6.11 -2.66 -9.33
N GLY A 131 5.23 -3.27 -10.13
CA GLY A 131 4.67 -2.66 -11.33
C GLY A 131 3.98 -1.31 -11.06
N ARG A 132 3.12 -1.25 -10.04
CA ARG A 132 2.45 0.00 -9.64
C ARG A 132 3.44 1.06 -9.13
N CYS A 133 4.50 0.65 -8.42
CA CYS A 133 5.58 1.56 -8.04
C CYS A 133 6.32 2.12 -9.26
N ALA A 134 6.53 1.31 -10.30
CA ALA A 134 7.13 1.77 -11.56
C ALA A 134 6.24 2.80 -12.27
N GLN A 135 4.94 2.53 -12.39
CA GLN A 135 3.97 3.44 -13.03
C GLN A 135 3.83 4.78 -12.29
N SER A 136 3.86 4.75 -10.97
CA SER A 136 3.60 5.93 -10.15
C SER A 136 4.80 6.87 -10.00
N ASP A 137 6.02 6.41 -10.29
CA ASP A 137 7.24 7.21 -10.12
C ASP A 137 8.29 6.91 -11.20
N ALA A 138 8.26 7.69 -12.29
CA ALA A 138 9.19 7.56 -13.42
C ALA A 138 10.67 7.54 -13.01
N LYS A 139 11.05 8.29 -11.95
CA LYS A 139 12.43 8.32 -11.44
C LYS A 139 12.91 6.98 -10.89
N THR A 140 12.00 6.17 -10.32
CA THR A 140 12.33 4.86 -9.77
C THR A 140 11.93 3.71 -10.70
N ALA A 141 11.18 4.00 -11.78
CA ALA A 141 10.76 3.00 -12.77
C ALA A 141 11.91 2.12 -13.30
N PRO A 142 13.11 2.63 -13.66
CA PRO A 142 14.22 1.79 -14.10
C PRO A 142 14.66 0.76 -13.05
N ARG A 143 14.63 1.13 -11.77
CA ARG A 143 14.95 0.22 -10.67
C ARG A 143 13.87 -0.85 -10.51
N CYS A 144 12.59 -0.47 -10.60
CA CYS A 144 11.48 -1.42 -10.55
C CYS A 144 11.54 -2.41 -11.73
N LEU A 145 11.81 -1.93 -12.94
CA LEU A 145 11.99 -2.76 -14.13
C LEU A 145 13.14 -3.76 -13.97
N LYS A 146 14.27 -3.33 -13.40
CA LYS A 146 15.39 -4.23 -13.10
C LYS A 146 14.98 -5.36 -12.15
N LEU A 147 14.19 -5.06 -11.11
CA LEU A 147 13.65 -6.07 -10.20
C LEU A 147 12.73 -7.04 -10.93
N LEU A 148 11.79 -6.55 -11.74
CA LEU A 148 10.88 -7.39 -12.52
C LEU A 148 11.64 -8.30 -13.52
N LEU A 149 12.66 -7.77 -14.20
CA LEU A 149 13.49 -8.55 -15.13
C LEU A 149 14.26 -9.66 -14.42
N SER A 150 14.78 -9.43 -13.21
CA SER A 150 15.44 -10.50 -12.43
C SER A 150 14.50 -11.66 -12.06
N GLN A 151 13.19 -11.43 -11.99
CA GLN A 151 12.22 -12.51 -11.79
C GLN A 151 12.03 -13.36 -13.04
N THR A 152 12.20 -12.79 -14.23
CA THR A 152 12.03 -13.53 -15.50
C THR A 152 13.14 -14.54 -15.77
N THR A 153 14.32 -14.33 -15.17
CA THR A 153 15.45 -15.27 -15.21
C THR A 153 15.34 -16.39 -14.17
N SER A 154 14.35 -16.33 -13.27
CA SER A 154 14.12 -17.38 -12.28
C SER A 154 13.49 -18.63 -12.92
N LEU A 155 13.73 -19.80 -12.33
CA LEU A 155 13.18 -21.08 -12.80
C LEU A 155 11.68 -21.25 -12.51
N ASP A 156 11.07 -20.30 -11.77
CA ASP A 156 9.67 -20.36 -11.37
C ASP A 156 8.74 -19.73 -12.41
N GLY A 157 8.18 -20.57 -13.29
CA GLY A 157 7.34 -20.13 -14.41
C GLY A 157 6.14 -19.23 -14.05
N THR A 158 5.59 -19.33 -12.83
CA THR A 158 4.49 -18.45 -12.36
C THR A 158 4.96 -17.01 -12.12
N SER A 159 6.12 -16.83 -11.49
CA SER A 159 6.70 -15.48 -11.25
C SER A 159 7.10 -14.82 -12.57
N THR A 160 7.65 -15.61 -13.50
CA THR A 160 8.04 -15.16 -14.84
C THR A 160 6.84 -14.67 -15.65
N ALA A 161 5.74 -15.42 -15.69
CA ALA A 161 4.56 -15.02 -16.46
C ALA A 161 3.92 -13.71 -15.97
N GLU A 162 3.79 -13.54 -14.65
CA GLU A 162 3.25 -12.31 -14.08
C GLU A 162 4.19 -11.13 -14.31
N SER A 163 5.50 -11.32 -14.13
CA SER A 163 6.50 -10.27 -14.37
C SER A 163 6.48 -9.81 -15.83
N LEU A 164 6.39 -10.73 -16.79
CA LEU A 164 6.23 -10.39 -18.21
C LEU A 164 4.94 -9.64 -18.50
N THR A 165 3.84 -10.00 -17.84
CA THR A 165 2.55 -9.31 -17.98
C THR A 165 2.67 -7.87 -17.49
N VAL A 166 3.29 -7.65 -16.32
CA VAL A 166 3.53 -6.32 -15.77
C VAL A 166 4.47 -5.51 -16.66
N ILE A 167 5.60 -6.09 -17.11
CA ILE A 167 6.55 -5.41 -18.01
C ILE A 167 5.86 -5.00 -19.31
N ARG A 168 5.09 -5.90 -19.93
CA ARG A 168 4.32 -5.59 -21.15
C ARG A 168 3.37 -4.42 -20.91
N HIS A 169 2.64 -4.43 -19.79
CA HIS A 169 1.72 -3.35 -19.45
C HIS A 169 2.43 -2.01 -19.27
N LEU A 170 3.61 -2.00 -18.62
CA LEU A 170 4.44 -0.80 -18.48
C LEU A 170 4.87 -0.24 -19.84
N ILE A 171 5.37 -1.08 -20.74
CA ILE A 171 5.81 -0.67 -22.09
C ILE A 171 4.63 -0.13 -22.91
N GLN A 172 3.46 -0.75 -22.81
CA GLN A 172 2.27 -0.30 -23.54
C GLN A 172 1.74 1.06 -23.07
N GLN A 173 1.98 1.42 -21.81
CA GLN A 173 1.58 2.71 -21.25
C GLN A 173 2.60 3.82 -21.52
N ASP A 174 3.85 3.46 -21.83
CA ASP A 174 4.91 4.39 -22.18
C ASP A 174 5.60 4.00 -23.51
N PRO A 175 4.90 4.14 -24.65
CA PRO A 175 5.39 3.67 -25.95
C PRO A 175 6.55 4.51 -26.52
N GLU A 176 6.84 5.69 -25.97
CA GLU A 176 7.81 6.64 -26.51
C GLU A 176 9.14 6.68 -25.71
N GLY A 177 9.14 6.36 -24.41
CA GLY A 177 10.35 6.36 -23.57
C GLY A 177 10.89 7.74 -23.20
#